data_AF-A0A3D1GUX0-F1
#
_entry.id   AF-A0A3D1GUX0-F1
#
_cell.length_a   1.000
_cell.length_b   1.000
_cell.length_c   1.000
_cell.angle_alpha   90.00
_cell.angle_beta   90.00
_cell.angle_gamma   90.00
#
_symmetry.space_group_name_H-M   'P 1'
#
loop_
_entity.id
_entity.type
_entity.pdbx_description
1 polymer ?
#
loop_
_entity_poly.entity_id
_entity_poly.type
_entity_poly.pdbx_seq_one_letter_code
_entity_poly.pdbx_strand_id
1 'polypeptide(L)'
;MRTITGSANFVGSIGLTIVSSLFIGAVIAVLANGFVKGINLLFDFHQTLLSDGGAGSDWFVQFCINSCVLGLALVVVTRLKALLRGENWQGPADIILASHNTHHALGLKQGILASIASFLSLSSGASLGQYGPIVHL
;
A
#
# COMPACT_ATOMS: atom_id res chain seq x y z
N MET A 1 -48.23 22.04 1.03
CA MET A 1 -48.42 20.73 1.67
C MET A 1 -47.78 19.65 0.80
N ARG A 2 -46.55 19.24 1.10
CA ARG A 2 -45.90 18.03 0.54
C ARG A 2 -44.88 17.56 1.58
N THR A 3 -45.42 17.00 2.64
CA THR A 3 -44.68 16.31 3.70
C THR A 3 -44.99 14.82 3.55
N ILE A 4 -44.03 13.96 3.91
CA ILE A 4 -44.15 12.51 4.21
C ILE A 4 -43.53 11.52 3.19
N THR A 5 -43.28 11.83 1.91
CA THR A 5 -42.54 10.89 1.01
C THR A 5 -41.01 10.96 1.09
N GLY A 6 -40.45 11.90 1.85
CA GLY A 6 -39.00 12.10 1.97
C GLY A 6 -38.28 11.13 2.92
N SER A 7 -38.94 10.65 3.99
CA SER A 7 -38.24 9.89 5.04
C SER A 7 -37.92 8.45 4.64
N ALA A 8 -38.81 7.78 3.88
CA ALA A 8 -38.58 6.40 3.43
C ALA A 8 -37.38 6.30 2.47
N ASN A 9 -37.22 7.28 1.59
CA ASN A 9 -36.07 7.36 0.68
C ASN A 9 -34.79 7.79 1.41
N PHE A 10 -34.91 8.62 2.45
CA PHE A 10 -33.78 9.02 3.29
C PHE A 10 -33.22 7.85 4.11
N VAL A 11 -34.10 7.07 4.76
CA VAL A 11 -33.72 5.86 5.51
C VAL A 11 -33.13 4.80 4.57
N GLY A 12 -33.68 4.65 3.36
CA GLY A 12 -33.10 3.79 2.33
C GLY A 12 -31.70 4.24 1.88
N SER A 13 -31.50 5.55 1.70
CA SER A 13 -30.22 6.11 1.29
C SER A 13 -29.12 5.94 2.35
N ILE A 14 -29.42 6.17 3.63
CA ILE A 14 -28.44 5.92 4.71
C ILE A 14 -28.11 4.43 4.83
N GLY A 15 -29.11 3.56 4.67
CA GLY A 15 -28.91 2.11 4.69
C GLY A 15 -27.94 1.66 3.58
N LEU A 16 -28.13 2.17 2.35
CA LEU A 16 -27.26 1.86 1.22
C LEU A 16 -25.81 2.34 1.44
N THR A 17 -25.62 3.54 1.99
CA THR A 17 -24.28 4.08 2.28
C THR A 17 -23.54 3.31 3.38
N ILE A 18 -24.27 2.82 4.40
CA ILE A 18 -23.68 1.99 5.45
C ILE A 18 -23.24 0.64 4.86
N VAL A 19 -24.09 0.03 4.03
CA VAL A 19 -23.76 -1.25 3.37
C VAL A 19 -22.56 -1.10 2.43
N SER A 20 -22.50 -0.02 1.64
CA SER A 20 -21.38 0.20 0.72
C SER A 20 -20.07 0.46 1.46
N SER A 21 -20.08 1.28 2.52
CA SER A 21 -18.88 1.55 3.34
C SER A 21 -18.39 0.31 4.10
N LEU A 22 -19.31 -0.53 4.60
CA LEU A 22 -18.95 -1.81 5.21
C LEU A 22 -18.27 -2.75 4.20
N PHE A 23 -18.80 -2.83 2.98
CA PHE A 23 -18.20 -3.65 1.93
C PHE A 23 -16.79 -3.18 1.57
N ILE A 24 -16.60 -1.87 1.43
CA ILE A 24 -15.30 -1.26 1.13
C ILE A 24 -14.31 -1.53 2.27
N GLY A 25 -14.73 -1.35 3.54
CA GLY A 25 -13.90 -1.64 4.70
C GLY A 25 -13.47 -3.11 4.78
N ALA A 26 -14.37 -4.04 4.45
CA ALA A 26 -14.06 -5.47 4.39
C ALA A 26 -13.00 -5.78 3.32
N VAL A 27 -13.12 -5.19 2.13
CA VAL A 27 -12.14 -5.36 1.04
C VAL A 27 -10.76 -4.84 1.47
N ILE A 28 -10.69 -3.63 2.04
CA ILE A 28 -9.43 -3.04 2.50
C ILE A 28 -8.79 -3.88 3.60
N ALA A 29 -9.58 -4.44 4.53
CA ALA A 29 -9.07 -5.32 5.59
C ALA A 29 -8.41 -6.60 5.05
N VAL A 30 -8.97 -7.19 3.99
CA VAL A 30 -8.37 -8.36 3.33
C VAL A 30 -7.08 -7.97 2.62
N LEU A 31 -7.08 -6.84 1.92
CA LEU A 31 -5.89 -6.33 1.21
C LEU A 31 -4.75 -6.01 2.18
N ALA A 32 -5.04 -5.34 3.30
CA ALA A 32 -4.05 -5.02 4.33
C ALA A 32 -3.43 -6.28 4.96
N ASN A 33 -4.25 -7.27 5.32
CA ASN A 33 -3.74 -8.55 5.84
C ASN A 33 -2.92 -9.32 4.79
N GLY A 34 -3.38 -9.34 3.54
CA GLY A 34 -2.65 -9.96 2.43
C GLY A 34 -1.31 -9.28 2.19
N PHE A 35 -1.25 -7.96 2.28
CA PHE A 35 -0.02 -7.17 2.14
C PHE A 35 1.01 -7.53 3.21
N VAL A 36 0.61 -7.52 4.49
CA VAL A 36 1.52 -7.86 5.60
C VAL A 36 2.00 -9.30 5.50
N LYS A 37 1.09 -10.24 5.20
CA LYS A 37 1.45 -11.66 5.06
C LYS A 37 2.36 -11.90 3.85
N GLY A 38 2.17 -11.16 2.77
CA GLY A 38 3.01 -11.21 1.57
C GLY A 38 4.44 -10.74 1.85
N ILE A 39 4.62 -9.68 2.64
CA ILE A 39 5.94 -9.19 3.06
C ILE A 39 6.65 -10.26 3.90
N ASN A 40 5.96 -10.84 4.88
CA ASN A 40 6.54 -11.87 5.74
C ASN A 40 6.93 -13.13 4.95
N LEU A 41 6.10 -13.55 3.98
CA LEU A 41 6.40 -14.72 3.14
C LEU A 41 7.67 -14.51 2.31
N LEU A 42 7.84 -13.32 1.71
CA LEU A 42 9.05 -13.00 0.95
C LEU A 42 10.28 -12.89 1.86
N PHE A 43 10.11 -12.37 3.06
CA PHE A 43 11.18 -12.29 4.06
C PHE A 43 11.63 -13.69 4.53
N ASP A 44 10.67 -14.57 4.82
CA ASP A 44 10.93 -15.96 5.20
C ASP A 44 11.60 -16.73 4.06
N PHE A 45 11.17 -16.50 2.81
CA PHE A 45 11.79 -17.09 1.63
C PHE A 45 13.25 -16.62 1.45
N HIS A 46 13.52 -15.33 1.66
CA HIS A 46 14.86 -14.76 1.63
C HIS A 46 15.76 -15.33 2.74
N GLN A 47 15.25 -15.43 3.97
CA GLN A 47 15.93 -16.06 5.11
C GLN A 47 16.24 -17.54 4.86
N THR A 48 15.31 -18.28 4.27
CA THR A 48 15.49 -19.70 3.95
C THR A 48 16.60 -19.88 2.90
N LEU A 49 16.61 -19.07 1.85
CA LEU A 49 17.68 -19.10 0.82
C LEU A 49 19.07 -18.76 1.39
N LEU A 50 19.15 -17.81 2.31
CA LEU A 50 20.39 -17.46 2.99
C LEU A 50 20.91 -18.58 3.91
N SER A 51 19.99 -19.28 4.57
CA SER A 51 20.31 -20.36 5.51
C SER A 51 20.76 -21.63 4.80
N ASP A 52 20.12 -21.99 3.68
CA ASP A 52 20.42 -23.22 2.92
C ASP A 52 21.65 -23.08 2.01
N GLY A 53 21.97 -21.85 1.58
CA GLY A 53 23.13 -21.53 0.73
C GLY A 53 24.50 -21.55 1.43
N GLY A 54 24.59 -21.93 2.71
CA GLY A 54 25.85 -21.96 3.47
C GLY A 54 26.41 -20.59 3.84
N ALA A 55 25.73 -19.49 3.49
CA ALA A 55 26.09 -18.11 3.84
C ALA A 55 25.71 -17.72 5.29
N GLY A 56 25.06 -18.62 6.02
CA GLY A 56 24.52 -18.36 7.36
C GLY A 56 25.58 -18.13 8.45
N SER A 57 26.82 -18.57 8.28
CA SER A 57 27.85 -18.46 9.32
C SER A 57 28.61 -17.12 9.32
N ASP A 58 28.74 -16.46 8.17
CA ASP A 58 29.53 -15.23 8.04
C ASP A 58 28.64 -13.98 7.96
N TRP A 59 28.72 -13.15 8.99
CA TRP A 59 27.98 -11.89 9.11
C TRP A 59 28.21 -10.94 7.92
N PHE A 60 29.41 -10.98 7.32
CA PHE A 60 29.78 -10.11 6.21
C PHE A 60 29.05 -10.49 4.91
N VAL A 61 28.87 -11.79 4.67
CA VAL A 61 28.17 -12.29 3.47
C VAL A 61 26.68 -11.97 3.56
N GLN A 62 26.08 -12.13 4.75
CA GLN A 62 24.70 -11.71 5.00
C GLN A 62 24.50 -10.20 4.79
N PHE A 63 25.46 -9.38 5.26
CA PHE A 63 25.43 -7.93 5.05
C PHE A 63 25.50 -7.56 3.56
N CYS A 64 26.42 -8.16 2.80
CA CYS A 64 26.55 -7.91 1.36
C CYS A 64 25.30 -8.31 0.58
N ILE A 65 24.71 -9.48 0.88
CA ILE A 65 23.50 -9.94 0.20
C ILE A 65 22.31 -9.04 0.55
N ASN A 66 22.08 -8.73 1.82
CA ASN A 66 21.00 -7.82 2.21
C ASN A 66 21.19 -6.44 1.56
N SER A 67 22.40 -5.88 1.59
CA SER A 67 22.67 -4.58 0.96
C SER A 67 22.48 -4.61 -0.56
N CYS A 68 22.73 -5.75 -1.21
CA CYS A 68 22.44 -5.95 -2.64
C CYS A 68 20.93 -5.98 -2.92
N VAL A 69 20.16 -6.70 -2.09
CA VAL A 69 18.69 -6.78 -2.20
C VAL A 69 18.06 -5.40 -1.98
N LEU A 70 18.53 -4.63 -0.98
CA LEU A 70 18.12 -3.23 -0.80
C LEU A 70 18.46 -2.36 -2.01
N GLY A 71 19.67 -2.51 -2.57
CA GLY A 71 20.08 -1.79 -3.77
C GLY A 71 19.18 -2.09 -4.97
N LEU A 72 18.85 -3.37 -5.19
CA LEU A 72 17.95 -3.79 -6.28
C LEU A 72 16.54 -3.26 -6.06
N ALA A 73 16.01 -3.33 -4.84
CA ALA A 73 14.70 -2.79 -4.50
C ALA A 73 14.65 -1.27 -4.77
N LEU A 74 15.70 -0.52 -4.40
CA LEU A 74 15.83 0.90 -4.72
C LEU A 74 15.81 1.17 -6.22
N VAL A 75 16.53 0.38 -7.02
CA VAL A 75 16.51 0.50 -8.48
C VAL A 75 15.10 0.25 -9.01
N VAL A 76 14.41 -0.80 -8.56
CA VAL A 76 13.04 -1.10 -8.99
C VAL A 76 12.07 0.02 -8.61
N VAL A 77 12.12 0.52 -7.37
CA VAL A 77 11.30 1.64 -6.91
C VAL A 77 11.58 2.91 -7.72
N THR A 78 12.85 3.17 -8.04
CA THR A 78 13.25 4.33 -8.87
C THR A 78 12.74 4.17 -10.31
N ARG A 79 12.73 2.95 -10.86
CA ARG A 79 12.13 2.66 -12.17
C ARG A 79 10.61 2.76 -12.15
N LEU A 80 9.95 2.33 -11.07
CA LEU A 80 8.52 2.58 -10.85
C LEU A 80 8.23 4.07 -10.81
N LYS A 81 9.04 4.87 -10.09
CA LYS A 81 8.92 6.33 -10.07
C LYS A 81 9.09 6.95 -11.46
N ALA A 82 10.00 6.42 -12.27
CA ALA A 82 10.17 6.87 -13.66
C ALA A 82 8.92 6.61 -14.53
N LEU A 83 8.14 5.56 -14.24
CA LEU A 83 6.87 5.29 -14.91
C LEU A 83 5.77 6.32 -14.54
N LEU A 84 5.87 7.00 -13.38
CA LEU A 84 4.97 8.10 -13.00
C LEU A 84 5.23 9.41 -13.76
N ARG A 85 6.19 9.47 -14.71
CA ARG A 85 6.41 10.63 -15.60
C ARG A 85 6.49 11.99 -14.88
N GLY A 86 7.03 12.03 -13.66
CA GLY A 86 7.24 13.28 -12.91
C GLY A 86 6.07 13.72 -12.03
N GLU A 87 5.02 12.91 -11.88
CA GLU A 87 4.05 13.16 -10.83
C GLU A 87 4.63 12.77 -9.47
N ASN A 88 4.42 13.62 -8.47
CA ASN A 88 4.86 13.35 -7.11
C ASN A 88 4.09 12.17 -6.51
N TRP A 89 4.76 11.41 -5.63
CA TRP A 89 4.06 10.47 -4.77
C TRP A 89 3.06 11.28 -3.94
N GLN A 90 1.77 11.04 -4.15
CA GLN A 90 0.71 11.73 -3.41
C GLN A 90 0.88 11.39 -1.94
N GLY A 91 0.96 12.40 -1.08
CA GLY A 91 1.10 12.21 0.36
C GLY A 91 -0.26 12.11 1.05
N PRO A 92 -0.28 11.83 2.37
CA PRO A 92 -1.50 11.88 3.18
C PRO A 92 -2.19 13.26 3.12
N ALA A 93 -1.41 14.33 2.95
CA ALA A 93 -1.91 15.69 2.79
C ALA A 93 -2.73 15.88 1.50
N ASP A 94 -2.34 15.21 0.40
CA ASP A 94 -3.04 15.30 -0.88
C ASP A 94 -4.39 14.55 -0.83
N ILE A 95 -4.46 13.48 -0.01
CA ILE A 95 -5.70 12.75 0.22
C ILE A 95 -6.71 13.62 0.98
N ILE A 96 -6.26 14.33 2.01
CA ILE A 96 -7.09 15.26 2.80
C ILE A 96 -7.53 16.46 1.94
N LEU A 97 -6.66 16.94 1.05
CA LEU A 97 -6.99 18.04 0.13
C LEU A 97 -8.02 17.60 -0.92
N ALA A 98 -7.88 16.39 -1.48
CA ALA A 98 -8.84 15.81 -2.42
C ALA A 98 -10.20 15.52 -1.78
N SER A 99 -10.24 15.19 -0.48
CA SER A 99 -11.51 15.02 0.23
C SER A 99 -12.23 16.34 0.47
N HIS A 100 -11.49 17.45 0.58
CA HIS A 100 -12.05 18.79 0.79
C HIS A 100 -12.41 19.52 -0.53
N ASN A 101 -11.68 19.25 -1.62
CA ASN A 101 -11.91 19.85 -2.92
C ASN A 101 -12.14 18.77 -3.99
N THR A 102 -13.37 18.67 -4.50
CA THR A 102 -13.77 17.76 -5.60
C THR A 102 -13.03 17.97 -6.92
N HIS A 103 -12.21 19.02 -7.01
CA HIS A 103 -11.43 19.37 -8.20
C HIS A 103 -10.06 18.68 -8.28
N HIS A 104 -9.62 17.97 -7.24
CA HIS A 104 -8.40 17.17 -7.25
C HIS A 104 -8.76 15.68 -7.25
N ALA A 105 -8.82 15.09 -8.44
CA ALA A 105 -8.97 13.65 -8.59
C ALA A 105 -7.62 12.98 -8.28
N LEU A 106 -7.54 12.25 -7.18
CA LEU A 106 -6.41 11.36 -6.92
C LEU A 106 -6.38 10.28 -8.00
N GLY A 107 -5.24 10.16 -8.67
CA GLY A 107 -5.03 9.13 -9.66
C GLY A 107 -4.98 7.75 -8.98
N LEU A 108 -5.98 6.90 -9.24
CA LEU A 108 -5.97 5.49 -8.77
C LEU A 108 -4.67 4.77 -9.17
N LYS A 109 -4.09 5.15 -10.32
CA LYS A 109 -2.79 4.64 -10.80
C LYS A 109 -1.64 4.97 -9.84
N GLN A 110 -1.63 6.16 -9.22
CA GLN A 110 -0.61 6.53 -8.24
C GLN A 110 -0.75 5.74 -6.95
N GLY A 111 -1.96 5.57 -6.43
CA GLY A 111 -2.22 4.77 -5.23
C GLY A 111 -1.69 3.34 -5.38
N ILE A 112 -2.09 2.67 -6.47
CA ILE A 112 -1.63 1.30 -6.76
C ILE A 112 -0.11 1.23 -6.91
N LEU A 113 0.52 2.17 -7.62
CA LEU A 113 1.98 2.16 -7.77
C LEU A 113 2.71 2.44 -6.45
N ALA A 114 2.14 3.25 -5.56
CA ALA A 114 2.69 3.54 -4.23
C ALA A 114 2.61 2.31 -3.33
N SER A 115 1.49 1.60 -3.33
CA SER A 115 1.35 0.33 -2.60
C SER A 115 2.34 -0.72 -3.13
N ILE A 116 2.54 -0.83 -4.45
CA ILE A 116 3.52 -1.76 -5.02
C ILE A 116 4.96 -1.35 -4.65
N ALA A 117 5.33 -0.08 -4.84
CA ALA A 117 6.67 0.39 -4.54
C ALA A 117 7.05 0.20 -3.07
N SER A 118 6.10 0.47 -2.17
CA SER A 118 6.30 0.26 -0.74
C SER A 118 6.31 -1.22 -0.33
N PHE A 119 5.48 -2.08 -0.95
CA PHE A 119 5.54 -3.52 -0.74
C PHE A 119 6.94 -4.06 -1.05
N LEU A 120 7.50 -3.70 -2.21
CA LEU A 120 8.84 -4.12 -2.60
C LEU A 120 9.91 -3.56 -1.65
N SER A 121 9.78 -2.30 -1.22
CA SER A 121 10.76 -1.69 -0.32
C SER A 121 10.74 -2.32 1.08
N LEU A 122 9.56 -2.55 1.65
CA LEU A 122 9.39 -3.22 2.95
C LEU A 122 9.84 -4.68 2.89
N SER A 123 9.50 -5.40 1.82
CA SER A 123 9.94 -6.78 1.60
C SER A 123 11.46 -6.92 1.51
N SER A 124 12.15 -5.87 1.06
CA SER A 124 13.62 -5.85 0.99
C SER A 124 14.31 -5.56 2.33
N GLY A 125 13.56 -5.31 3.40
CA GLY A 125 14.12 -4.92 4.70
C GLY A 125 14.47 -3.43 4.80
N ALA A 126 13.88 -2.56 3.96
CA ALA A 126 14.06 -1.13 4.09
C ALA A 126 13.44 -0.61 5.41
N SER A 127 14.15 0.30 6.08
CA SER A 127 13.69 0.93 7.33
C SER A 127 12.64 2.00 7.04
N LEU A 128 11.42 1.57 6.72
CA LEU A 128 10.26 2.43 6.47
C LEU A 128 9.07 1.95 7.31
N GLY A 129 8.22 2.87 7.75
CA GLY A 129 7.01 2.52 8.50
C GLY A 129 5.97 1.84 7.61
N GLN A 130 5.41 0.71 8.07
CA GLN A 130 4.40 -0.07 7.35
C GLN A 130 3.07 0.68 7.13
N TYR A 131 2.82 1.74 7.89
CA TYR A 131 1.54 2.45 7.91
C TYR A 131 1.42 3.56 6.85
N GLY A 132 2.52 4.06 6.29
CA GLY A 132 2.48 5.06 5.21
C GLY A 132 1.75 4.53 3.96
N PRO A 133 2.09 3.33 3.46
CA PRO A 133 1.46 2.72 2.28
C PRO A 133 -0.01 2.36 2.41
N ILE A 134 -0.44 1.98 3.62
CA ILE A 134 -1.80 1.49 3.87
C ILE A 134 -2.82 2.61 3.68
N VAL A 135 -2.41 3.87 3.87
CA VAL A 135 -3.26 5.06 3.66
C VAL A 135 -3.55 5.30 2.18
N HIS A 136 -2.75 4.73 1.27
CA HIS A 136 -2.89 4.89 -0.18
C HIS A 136 -3.61 3.71 -0.87
N LEU A 137 -4.09 2.73 -0.09
CA LEU A 137 -4.75 1.50 -0.52
C LEU A 137 -6.27 1.67 -0.54
#